data_AF-A0A6J6DEY0-F1
#
_entry.id   AF-A0A6J6DEY0-F1
#
_cell.length_a   1.000
_cell.length_b   1.000
_cell.length_c   1.000
_cell.angle_alpha   90.00
_cell.angle_beta   90.00
_cell.angle_gamma   90.00
#
_symmetry.space_group_name_H-M   'P 1'
#
loop_
_entity.id
_entity.type
_entity.pdbx_description
1 polymer ?
#
loop_
_entity_poly.entity_id
_entity_poly.type
_entity_poly.pdbx_seq_one_letter_code
_entity_poly.pdbx_strand_id
1 'polypeptide(L)'
;MRRPLLALFSMGIAIALLMSACASDTSSSPTTSAPNAPRGYKPTPVRNTDTVSLPDYATDSGGVAFPFKAASGNLLVVSFGYLSCPDICPVTMADIAAGLEELGPTVVQQVEIAFVTVDIERDTGPRMVDYLTHFFPNSTIHALRAADAFQLTAVTSQFGAQWQVDPHEPGATSYGVAHSGVTYVVDDRGQLVWEWPFGTTGPEVAATLNQLMDTVYPTS
;
A
#
# COMPACT_ATOMS: atom_id res chain seq x y z
N MET A 1 -79.08 27.33 -45.94
CA MET A 1 -78.45 28.65 -45.67
C MET A 1 -77.00 28.60 -46.13
N ARG A 2 -76.55 29.70 -46.75
CA ARG A 2 -75.25 29.88 -47.40
C ARG A 2 -74.09 29.73 -46.41
N ARG A 3 -72.98 29.10 -46.80
CA ARG A 3 -71.64 29.71 -47.03
C ARG A 3 -70.51 28.67 -47.11
N PRO A 4 -69.37 28.99 -47.77
CA PRO A 4 -68.59 28.04 -48.58
C PRO A 4 -67.11 27.86 -48.17
N LEU A 5 -66.51 26.81 -48.77
CA LEU A 5 -65.11 26.67 -49.25
C LEU A 5 -63.93 27.17 -48.40
N LEU A 6 -63.16 26.21 -47.88
CA LEU A 6 -61.68 26.15 -47.91
C LEU A 6 -61.33 24.66 -48.13
N ALA A 7 -60.90 24.22 -49.31
CA ALA A 7 -59.53 24.29 -49.84
C ALA A 7 -58.47 23.82 -48.82
N LEU A 8 -57.85 22.66 -49.06
CA LEU A 8 -56.44 22.55 -49.44
C LEU A 8 -55.94 21.08 -49.37
N PHE A 9 -55.34 20.67 -50.49
CA PHE A 9 -54.12 19.87 -50.64
C PHE A 9 -54.10 18.36 -50.34
N SER A 10 -54.11 17.63 -51.45
CA SER A 10 -53.38 16.39 -51.74
C SER A 10 -51.95 16.37 -51.18
N MET A 11 -51.49 15.21 -50.72
CA MET A 11 -50.35 14.47 -51.31
C MET A 11 -50.08 13.22 -50.45
N GLY A 12 -50.33 12.04 -51.02
CA GLY A 12 -49.78 10.79 -50.48
C GLY A 12 -48.28 10.74 -50.77
N ILE A 13 -47.48 10.38 -49.76
CA ILE A 13 -46.07 10.05 -49.94
C ILE A 13 -45.79 8.71 -49.27
N ALA A 14 -45.26 7.81 -50.09
CA ALA A 14 -44.93 6.44 -49.79
C ALA A 14 -43.81 6.33 -48.75
N ILE A 15 -43.96 5.38 -47.84
CA ILE A 15 -42.98 4.96 -46.84
C ILE A 15 -41.90 4.14 -47.57
N ALA A 16 -40.70 4.70 -47.68
CA ALA A 16 -39.49 3.97 -48.07
C ALA A 16 -38.62 3.78 -46.81
N LEU A 17 -38.47 2.52 -46.39
CA LEU A 17 -37.59 2.11 -45.30
C LEU A 17 -36.12 2.38 -45.65
N LEU A 18 -35.46 3.18 -44.83
CA LEU A 18 -33.99 3.28 -44.78
C LEU A 18 -33.54 2.76 -43.41
N MET A 19 -33.11 1.50 -43.38
CA MET A 19 -32.37 0.92 -42.26
C MET A 19 -30.97 1.54 -42.23
N SER A 20 -30.78 2.57 -41.40
CA SER A 20 -29.46 3.07 -41.04
C SER A 20 -28.97 2.28 -39.83
N ALA A 21 -28.18 1.24 -40.08
CA ALA A 21 -27.45 0.52 -39.05
C ALA A 21 -26.22 1.36 -38.67
N CYS A 22 -26.33 2.16 -37.61
CA CYS A 22 -25.14 2.71 -36.95
C CYS A 22 -24.51 1.58 -36.11
N ALA A 23 -23.57 0.85 -36.72
CA ALA A 23 -22.63 0.04 -35.97
C ALA A 23 -21.78 0.99 -35.11
N SER A 24 -22.09 1.04 -33.83
CA SER A 24 -21.26 1.73 -32.85
C SER A 24 -20.20 0.72 -32.42
N ASP A 25 -19.08 0.67 -33.15
CA ASP A 25 -17.89 -0.04 -32.68
C ASP A 25 -17.35 0.69 -31.45
N THR A 26 -17.91 0.36 -30.30
CA THR A 26 -17.30 0.68 -29.00
C THR A 26 -16.24 -0.39 -28.77
N SER A 27 -15.14 -0.28 -29.52
CA SER A 27 -13.89 -0.97 -29.22
C SER A 27 -13.32 -0.37 -27.96
N SER A 28 -13.84 -0.82 -26.82
CA SER A 28 -13.18 -0.68 -25.53
C SER A 28 -11.96 -1.59 -25.59
N SER A 29 -10.84 -1.10 -26.12
CA SER A 29 -9.57 -1.78 -25.98
C SER A 29 -9.29 -1.88 -24.48
N PRO A 30 -9.14 -3.09 -23.89
CA PRO A 30 -8.65 -3.19 -22.53
C PRO A 30 -7.25 -2.57 -22.55
N THR A 31 -7.03 -1.50 -21.78
CA THR A 31 -5.68 -1.00 -21.54
C THR A 31 -4.97 -2.11 -20.77
N THR A 32 -4.21 -2.95 -21.47
CA THR A 32 -3.25 -3.83 -20.85
C THR A 32 -2.24 -2.92 -20.17
N SER A 33 -2.36 -2.74 -18.85
CA SER A 33 -1.34 -2.10 -18.04
C SER A 33 0.00 -2.72 -18.40
N ALA A 34 1.03 -1.89 -18.58
CA ALA A 34 2.38 -2.38 -18.84
C ALA A 34 2.72 -3.48 -17.81
N PRO A 35 3.35 -4.59 -18.22
CA PRO A 35 3.82 -5.59 -17.26
C PRO A 35 4.70 -4.85 -16.24
N ASN A 36 4.35 -4.96 -14.95
CA ASN A 36 5.02 -4.32 -13.81
C ASN A 36 4.75 -2.82 -13.61
N ALA A 37 3.61 -2.30 -14.07
CA ALA A 37 3.17 -0.96 -13.67
C ALA A 37 3.00 -0.85 -12.13
N PRO A 38 3.28 0.31 -11.52
CA PRO A 38 3.08 0.55 -10.10
C PRO A 38 1.66 0.15 -9.66
N ARG A 39 1.58 -0.87 -8.79
CA ARG A 39 0.33 -1.31 -8.17
C ARG A 39 0.11 -0.54 -6.87
N GLY A 40 -1.15 -0.40 -6.47
CA GLY A 40 -1.52 0.33 -5.25
C GLY A 40 -2.01 1.73 -5.57
N TYR A 41 -2.04 2.60 -4.56
CA TYR A 41 -2.54 3.95 -4.72
C TYR A 41 -1.92 4.92 -3.72
N LYS A 42 -1.90 6.21 -4.08
CA LYS A 42 -1.61 7.31 -3.16
C LYS A 42 -2.89 7.69 -2.39
N PRO A 43 -2.89 7.67 -1.05
CA PRO A 43 -4.08 8.02 -0.29
C PRO A 43 -4.53 9.48 -0.51
N THR A 44 -5.84 9.67 -0.52
CA THR A 44 -6.48 10.99 -0.65
C THR A 44 -7.61 11.13 0.38
N PRO A 45 -7.50 12.07 1.35
CA PRO A 45 -6.37 12.97 1.58
C PRO A 45 -5.10 12.23 2.02
N VAL A 46 -3.94 12.87 1.82
CA VAL A 46 -2.65 12.37 2.34
C VAL A 46 -2.73 12.33 3.87
N ARG A 47 -2.29 11.22 4.46
CA ARG A 47 -2.23 11.04 5.92
C ARG A 47 -0.81 11.33 6.42
N ASN A 48 -0.71 11.97 7.58
CA ASN A 48 0.58 12.22 8.24
C ASN A 48 0.77 11.20 9.37
N THR A 49 2.00 10.70 9.51
CA THR A 49 2.40 9.67 10.48
C THR A 49 3.50 10.16 11.43
N ASP A 50 3.98 11.39 11.27
CA ASP A 50 5.05 12.01 12.06
C ASP A 50 4.66 12.32 13.52
N THR A 51 3.38 12.19 13.88
CA THR A 51 2.88 12.42 15.24
C THR A 51 2.96 11.18 16.13
N VAL A 52 3.32 10.02 15.58
CA VAL A 52 3.43 8.75 16.32
C VAL A 52 4.83 8.17 16.22
N SER A 53 5.23 7.42 17.25
CA SER A 53 6.51 6.72 17.31
C SER A 53 6.42 5.45 18.13
N LEU A 54 7.32 4.51 17.87
CA LEU A 54 7.48 3.27 18.64
C LEU A 54 8.95 3.07 19.02
N PRO A 55 9.24 2.38 20.14
CA PRO A 55 10.57 1.87 20.42
C PRO A 55 11.08 0.99 19.26
N ASP A 56 12.27 1.31 18.75
CA ASP A 56 12.97 0.53 17.72
C ASP A 56 14.04 -0.36 18.34
N TYR A 57 13.90 -1.66 18.13
CA TYR A 57 14.78 -2.69 18.67
C TYR A 57 15.85 -3.17 17.69
N ALA A 58 16.00 -2.53 16.52
CA ALA A 58 17.16 -2.75 15.67
C ALA A 58 18.46 -2.55 16.46
N THR A 59 19.51 -3.32 16.10
CA THR A 59 20.76 -3.48 16.88
C THR A 59 21.40 -2.15 17.30
N ASP A 60 21.25 -1.11 16.48
CA ASP A 60 21.85 0.21 16.73
C ASP A 60 20.90 1.20 17.43
N SER A 61 19.59 0.91 17.44
CA SER A 61 18.56 1.81 17.97
C SER A 61 18.34 1.65 19.47
N GLY A 62 18.60 0.46 20.04
CA GLY A 62 18.58 0.24 21.50
C GLY A 62 17.25 0.54 22.20
N GLY A 63 16.12 0.50 21.49
CA GLY A 63 14.80 0.85 22.02
C GLY A 63 14.46 2.34 21.99
N VAL A 64 15.27 3.16 21.32
CA VAL A 64 14.97 4.58 21.10
C VAL A 64 13.68 4.72 20.29
N ALA A 65 12.87 5.73 20.62
CA ALA A 65 11.64 6.00 19.90
C ALA A 65 11.94 6.42 18.45
N PHE A 66 11.42 5.65 17.50
CA PHE A 66 11.52 5.90 16.07
C PHE A 66 10.21 6.55 15.57
N PRO A 67 10.26 7.79 15.02
CA PRO A 67 9.10 8.40 14.39
C PRO A 67 8.77 7.70 13.07
N PHE A 68 7.49 7.58 12.71
CA PHE A 68 7.10 7.01 11.41
C PHE A 68 7.32 8.04 10.28
N LYS A 69 8.59 8.25 9.97
CA LYS A 69 9.09 9.19 8.98
C LYS A 69 10.48 8.72 8.55
N ALA A 70 10.74 8.72 7.24
CA ALA A 70 12.03 8.32 6.71
C ALA A 70 13.15 9.33 7.06
N ALA A 71 14.41 8.91 6.95
CA ALA A 71 15.51 9.87 6.93
C ALA A 71 15.39 10.82 5.72
N SER A 72 16.11 11.95 5.77
CA SER A 72 16.00 12.97 4.72
C SER A 72 16.33 12.40 3.34
N GLY A 73 15.42 12.61 2.37
CA GLY A 73 15.56 12.10 1.00
C GLY A 73 15.31 10.59 0.83
N ASN A 74 14.84 9.90 1.87
CA ASN A 74 14.55 8.46 1.84
C ASN A 74 13.05 8.17 1.82
N LEU A 75 12.70 6.92 1.53
CA LEU A 75 11.37 6.37 1.76
C LEU A 75 11.44 5.31 2.87
N LEU A 76 10.39 5.25 3.67
CA LEU A 76 10.19 4.25 4.71
C LEU A 76 9.05 3.32 4.28
N VAL A 77 9.36 2.05 4.03
CA VAL A 77 8.36 1.00 3.77
C VAL A 77 7.92 0.43 5.11
N VAL A 78 6.64 0.61 5.45
CA VAL A 78 6.06 0.18 6.73
C VAL A 78 5.13 -1.00 6.52
N SER A 79 5.34 -2.08 7.29
CA SER A 79 4.44 -3.24 7.32
C SER A 79 4.01 -3.56 8.75
N PHE A 80 2.74 -3.91 8.93
CA PHE A 80 2.18 -4.37 10.21
C PHE A 80 1.96 -5.87 10.12
N GLY A 81 2.56 -6.64 11.02
CA GLY A 81 2.50 -8.11 10.96
C GLY A 81 2.86 -8.76 12.28
N TYR A 82 3.11 -10.07 12.24
CA TYR A 82 3.61 -10.81 13.40
C TYR A 82 4.44 -12.01 12.94
N LEU A 83 5.44 -12.40 13.71
CA LEU A 83 6.47 -13.35 13.26
C LEU A 83 5.94 -14.77 13.09
N SER A 84 4.89 -15.13 13.82
CA SER A 84 4.25 -16.46 13.74
C SER A 84 3.18 -16.56 12.65
N CYS A 85 3.03 -15.55 11.80
CA CYS A 85 2.07 -15.57 10.69
C CYS A 85 2.53 -16.59 9.62
N PRO A 86 1.74 -17.64 9.33
CA PRO A 86 2.15 -18.69 8.38
C PRO A 86 1.88 -18.35 6.91
N ASP A 87 1.29 -17.18 6.63
CA ASP A 87 0.70 -16.85 5.32
C ASP A 87 1.25 -15.53 4.78
N ILE A 88 0.55 -14.42 5.03
CA ILE A 88 0.80 -13.17 4.28
C ILE A 88 2.10 -12.46 4.66
N CYS A 89 2.54 -12.52 5.93
CA CYS A 89 3.76 -11.83 6.37
C CYS A 89 5.02 -12.27 5.62
N PRO A 90 5.40 -13.56 5.60
CA PRO A 90 6.62 -14.00 4.91
C PRO A 90 6.56 -13.74 3.40
N VAL A 91 5.39 -13.84 2.78
CA VAL A 91 5.21 -13.53 1.36
C VAL A 91 5.46 -12.06 1.09
N THR A 92 4.83 -11.16 1.86
CA THR A 92 5.04 -9.71 1.71
C THR A 92 6.50 -9.31 1.96
N MET A 93 7.18 -9.88 2.96
CA MET A 93 8.61 -9.57 3.19
C MET A 93 9.49 -10.04 2.02
N ALA A 94 9.20 -11.22 1.46
CA ALA A 94 9.92 -11.73 0.29
C ALA A 94 9.67 -10.87 -0.97
N ASP A 95 8.43 -10.43 -1.21
CA ASP A 95 8.10 -9.54 -2.32
C ASP A 95 8.81 -8.18 -2.20
N ILE A 96 8.85 -7.60 -1.00
CA ILE A 96 9.60 -6.35 -0.76
C ILE A 96 11.09 -6.58 -1.01
N ALA A 97 11.67 -7.67 -0.48
CA ALA A 97 13.08 -7.98 -0.66
C ALA A 97 13.44 -8.15 -2.14
N ALA A 98 12.63 -8.89 -2.91
CA ALA A 98 12.80 -9.03 -4.35
C ALA A 98 12.72 -7.68 -5.08
N GLY A 99 11.78 -6.82 -4.67
CA GLY A 99 11.69 -5.46 -5.22
C GLY A 99 12.94 -4.61 -4.94
N LEU A 100 13.50 -4.70 -3.74
CA LEU A 100 14.75 -4.01 -3.39
C LEU A 100 15.95 -4.52 -4.19
N GLU A 101 16.01 -5.82 -4.51
CA GLU A 101 17.07 -6.41 -5.36
C GLU A 101 17.01 -5.89 -6.80
N GLU A 102 15.82 -5.53 -7.29
CA GLU A 102 15.63 -4.92 -8.61
C GLU A 102 15.95 -3.42 -8.64
N LEU A 103 16.09 -2.77 -7.48
CA LEU A 103 16.48 -1.36 -7.41
C LEU A 103 17.96 -1.18 -7.76
N GLY A 104 18.29 -0.05 -8.38
CA GLY A 104 19.67 0.35 -8.58
C GLY A 104 20.40 0.59 -7.24
N PRO A 105 21.74 0.47 -7.20
CA PRO A 105 22.53 0.52 -5.97
C PRO A 105 22.41 1.86 -5.21
N THR A 106 22.01 2.93 -5.88
CA THR A 106 21.75 4.23 -5.25
C THR A 106 20.38 4.26 -4.58
N VAL A 107 19.33 3.88 -5.29
CA VAL A 107 17.94 3.98 -4.80
C VAL A 107 17.70 3.03 -3.63
N VAL A 108 18.27 1.81 -3.66
CA VAL A 108 18.11 0.84 -2.57
C VAL A 108 18.64 1.36 -1.23
N GLN A 109 19.67 2.22 -1.23
CA GLN A 109 20.21 2.84 -0.02
C GLN A 109 19.31 3.95 0.54
N GLN A 110 18.33 4.41 -0.24
CA GLN A 110 17.35 5.43 0.15
C GLN A 110 16.03 4.81 0.59
N VAL A 111 15.97 3.49 0.78
CA VAL A 111 14.78 2.78 1.24
C VAL A 111 15.05 2.11 2.57
N GLU A 112 14.29 2.53 3.58
CA GLU A 112 14.29 1.98 4.93
C GLU A 112 13.09 1.03 5.09
N ILE A 113 13.25 -0.03 5.88
CA ILE A 113 12.19 -1.01 6.15
C ILE A 113 11.79 -0.93 7.62
N ALA A 114 10.53 -0.62 7.90
CA ALA A 114 9.94 -0.71 9.24
C ALA A 114 8.92 -1.83 9.34
N PHE A 115 9.12 -2.73 10.29
CA PHE A 115 8.15 -3.76 10.64
C PHE A 115 7.61 -3.48 12.03
N VAL A 116 6.28 -3.35 12.13
CA VAL A 116 5.56 -3.16 13.39
C VAL A 116 4.87 -4.47 13.75
N THR A 117 5.24 -5.06 14.89
CA THR A 117 4.52 -6.24 15.37
C THR A 117 3.15 -5.84 15.93
N VAL A 118 2.11 -6.59 15.56
CA VAL A 118 0.78 -6.55 16.18
C VAL A 118 0.62 -7.61 17.28
N ASP A 119 1.61 -8.49 17.44
CA ASP A 119 1.68 -9.54 18.44
C ASP A 119 2.79 -9.22 19.45
N ILE A 120 2.53 -8.17 20.23
CA ILE A 120 3.50 -7.64 21.19
C ILE A 120 3.88 -8.67 22.28
N GLU A 121 3.05 -9.68 22.55
CA GLU A 121 3.32 -10.68 23.58
C GLU A 121 4.34 -11.74 23.12
N ARG A 122 4.23 -12.24 21.87
CA ARG A 122 5.17 -13.26 21.35
C ARG A 122 6.38 -12.67 20.67
N ASP A 123 6.27 -11.52 20.02
CA ASP A 123 7.33 -10.94 19.21
C ASP A 123 8.25 -10.06 20.07
N THR A 124 9.48 -10.52 20.30
CA THR A 124 10.51 -9.77 21.02
C THR A 124 11.42 -9.03 20.06
N GLY A 125 12.06 -7.95 20.53
CA GLY A 125 13.04 -7.19 19.75
C GLY A 125 14.06 -8.07 19.02
N PRO A 126 14.81 -8.94 19.72
CA PRO A 126 15.79 -9.84 19.08
C PRO A 126 15.19 -10.74 17.99
N ARG A 127 14.00 -11.32 18.23
CA ARG A 127 13.33 -12.18 17.24
C ARG A 127 12.93 -11.41 15.99
N MET A 128 12.46 -10.17 16.15
CA MET A 128 12.11 -9.32 15.02
C MET A 128 13.36 -8.93 14.23
N VAL A 129 14.47 -8.60 14.90
CA VAL A 129 15.74 -8.28 14.22
C VAL A 129 16.26 -9.47 13.43
N ASP A 130 16.27 -10.67 14.01
CA ASP A 130 16.69 -11.90 13.31
C ASP A 130 15.81 -12.15 12.07
N TYR A 131 14.49 -11.98 12.22
CA TYR A 131 13.53 -12.15 11.13
C TYR A 131 13.76 -11.14 10.00
N LEU A 132 13.90 -9.86 10.32
CA LEU A 132 14.10 -8.81 9.30
C LEU A 132 15.46 -8.93 8.63
N THR A 133 16.51 -9.28 9.38
CA THR A 133 17.87 -9.47 8.82
C THR A 133 17.91 -10.62 7.83
N HIS A 134 17.06 -11.65 8.00
CA HIS A 134 16.94 -12.74 7.04
C HIS A 134 16.46 -12.26 5.66
N PHE A 135 15.49 -11.34 5.61
CA PHE A 135 14.97 -10.79 4.36
C PHE A 135 15.78 -9.61 3.83
N PHE A 136 16.33 -8.79 4.72
CA PHE A 136 16.92 -7.50 4.39
C PHE A 136 18.35 -7.34 4.94
N PRO A 137 19.30 -8.24 4.60
CA PRO A 137 20.63 -8.26 5.21
C PRO A 137 21.47 -7.02 4.93
N ASN A 138 21.14 -6.23 3.90
CA ASN A 138 21.87 -5.04 3.46
C ASN A 138 21.02 -3.76 3.50
N SER A 139 19.85 -3.78 4.14
CA SER A 139 18.97 -2.62 4.23
C SER A 139 18.95 -2.04 5.64
N THR A 140 18.63 -0.76 5.76
CA THR A 140 18.29 -0.17 7.04
C THR A 140 16.94 -0.72 7.49
N ILE A 141 16.91 -1.42 8.64
CA ILE A 141 15.71 -2.03 9.21
C ILE A 141 15.34 -1.38 10.55
N HIS A 142 14.05 -1.32 10.82
CA HIS A 142 13.45 -0.87 12.08
C HIS A 142 12.50 -1.95 12.59
N ALA A 143 12.78 -2.47 13.78
CA ALA A 143 12.02 -3.52 14.44
C ALA A 143 11.16 -2.89 15.55
N LEU A 144 9.95 -2.48 15.19
CA LEU A 144 9.12 -1.60 16.01
C LEU A 144 8.11 -2.40 16.84
N ARG A 145 8.10 -2.17 18.15
CA ARG A 145 7.17 -2.84 19.07
C ARG A 145 6.58 -1.86 20.06
N ALA A 146 5.26 -1.82 20.12
CA ALA A 146 4.51 -1.04 21.10
C ALA A 146 4.67 -1.61 22.52
N ALA A 147 4.57 -0.74 23.51
CA ALA A 147 4.56 -1.10 24.92
C ALA A 147 3.27 -1.83 25.32
N ASP A 148 2.15 -1.45 24.71
CA ASP A 148 0.83 -2.00 24.97
C ASP A 148 -0.11 -1.84 23.76
N ALA A 149 -1.32 -2.43 23.88
CA ALA A 149 -2.37 -2.35 22.88
C ALA A 149 -2.83 -0.91 22.59
N PHE A 150 -2.81 -0.01 23.58
CA PHE A 150 -3.25 1.38 23.39
C PHE A 150 -2.29 2.13 22.47
N GLN A 151 -0.98 1.99 22.69
CA GLN A 151 0.03 2.55 21.81
C GLN A 151 -0.03 1.93 20.41
N LEU A 152 -0.23 0.61 20.31
CA LEU A 152 -0.39 -0.06 19.01
C LEU A 152 -1.62 0.48 18.25
N THR A 153 -2.75 0.66 18.92
CA THR A 153 -3.95 1.28 18.32
C THR A 153 -3.68 2.72 17.86
N ALA A 154 -2.98 3.53 18.67
CA ALA A 154 -2.64 4.90 18.30
C ALA A 154 -1.83 4.94 16.99
N VAL A 155 -0.84 4.07 16.84
CA VAL A 155 -0.03 3.97 15.61
C VAL A 155 -0.86 3.44 14.45
N THR A 156 -1.47 2.27 14.59
CA THR A 156 -2.22 1.62 13.50
C THR A 156 -3.36 2.49 12.96
N SER A 157 -3.96 3.34 13.81
CA SER A 157 -4.99 4.30 13.38
C SER A 157 -4.50 5.35 12.38
N GLN A 158 -3.24 5.80 12.46
CA GLN A 158 -2.67 6.76 11.49
C GLN A 158 -2.51 6.15 10.10
N PHE A 159 -2.28 4.84 10.06
CA PHE A 159 -2.16 4.07 8.83
C PHE A 159 -3.50 3.53 8.34
N GLY A 160 -4.54 3.52 9.17
CA GLY A 160 -5.79 2.80 8.89
C GLY A 160 -5.64 1.27 8.94
N ALA A 161 -4.53 0.79 9.52
CA ALA A 161 -4.25 -0.63 9.68
C ALA A 161 -5.18 -1.24 10.75
N GLN A 162 -5.60 -2.48 10.52
CA GLN A 162 -6.46 -3.22 11.44
C GLN A 162 -5.71 -4.42 11.99
N TRP A 163 -6.01 -4.79 13.22
CA TRP A 163 -5.44 -5.95 13.88
C TRP A 163 -6.39 -6.47 14.95
N GLN A 164 -6.28 -7.75 15.27
CA GLN A 164 -7.00 -8.40 16.34
C GLN A 164 -6.19 -9.57 16.87
N VAL A 165 -6.11 -9.71 18.18
CA VAL A 165 -5.55 -10.88 18.86
C VAL A 165 -6.70 -11.60 19.54
N ASP A 166 -6.83 -12.90 19.30
CA ASP A 166 -7.87 -13.72 19.92
C ASP A 166 -7.67 -13.77 21.45
N PRO A 167 -8.75 -13.83 22.24
CA PRO A 167 -8.64 -14.02 23.69
C PRO A 167 -7.84 -15.29 24.02
N HIS A 168 -6.90 -15.17 24.95
CA HIS A 168 -6.04 -16.26 25.37
C HIS A 168 -5.57 -16.09 26.81
N GLU A 169 -5.09 -17.17 27.41
CA GLU A 169 -4.49 -17.13 28.75
C GLU A 169 -3.10 -16.50 28.72
N PRO A 170 -2.69 -15.76 29.78
CA PRO A 170 -1.35 -15.19 29.85
C PRO A 170 -0.24 -16.22 29.61
N GLY A 171 0.67 -15.93 28.68
CA GLY A 171 1.78 -16.81 28.33
C GLY A 171 1.42 -17.96 27.37
N ALA A 172 0.20 -17.99 26.81
CA ALA A 172 -0.14 -18.93 25.75
C ALA A 172 0.80 -18.74 24.53
N THR A 173 1.23 -19.85 23.95
CA THR A 173 2.10 -19.83 22.76
C THR A 173 1.33 -19.96 21.45
N SER A 174 0.03 -20.31 21.53
CA SER A 174 -0.84 -20.53 20.39
C SER A 174 -2.17 -19.80 20.57
N TYR A 175 -2.44 -18.84 19.68
CA TYR A 175 -3.69 -18.12 19.52
C TYR A 175 -3.74 -17.48 18.14
N GLY A 176 -4.95 -17.16 17.68
CA GLY A 176 -5.17 -16.48 16.41
C GLY A 176 -4.81 -15.00 16.49
N VAL A 177 -4.19 -14.51 15.43
CA VAL A 177 -3.89 -13.09 15.21
C VAL A 177 -4.29 -12.73 13.80
N ALA A 178 -5.16 -11.73 13.67
CA ALA A 178 -5.54 -11.13 12.41
C ALA A 178 -4.85 -9.76 12.25
N HIS A 179 -4.46 -9.43 11.03
CA HIS A 179 -3.91 -8.11 10.68
C HIS A 179 -4.19 -7.76 9.22
N SER A 180 -4.20 -6.47 8.90
CA SER A 180 -4.29 -5.98 7.52
C SER A 180 -3.04 -6.36 6.72
N GLY A 181 -3.21 -6.91 5.51
CA GLY A 181 -2.13 -7.19 4.57
C GLY A 181 -1.75 -6.01 3.68
N VAL A 182 -1.84 -4.78 4.18
CA VAL A 182 -1.46 -3.57 3.44
C VAL A 182 -0.06 -3.14 3.86
N THR A 183 0.77 -2.78 2.90
CA THR A 183 2.09 -2.18 3.12
C THR A 183 2.05 -0.72 2.71
N TYR A 184 2.76 0.13 3.44
CA TYR A 184 2.69 1.58 3.30
C TYR A 184 4.06 2.14 2.94
N VAL A 185 4.09 3.25 2.23
CA VAL A 185 5.32 4.02 1.97
C VAL A 185 5.15 5.42 2.55
N VAL A 186 6.12 5.82 3.37
CA VAL A 186 6.16 7.11 4.06
C VAL A 186 7.40 7.89 3.65
N ASP A 187 7.25 9.19 3.39
CA ASP A 187 8.36 10.08 3.03
C ASP A 187 9.08 10.70 4.25
N ASP A 188 10.09 11.53 4.00
CA ASP A 188 10.91 12.21 5.02
C ASP A 188 10.22 13.39 5.71
N ARG A 189 8.97 13.66 5.33
CA ARG A 189 8.04 14.58 6.00
C ARG A 189 7.00 13.83 6.81
N GLY A 190 7.05 12.49 6.83
CA GLY A 190 6.09 11.64 7.52
C GLY A 190 4.75 11.59 6.81
N GLN A 191 4.73 11.81 5.49
CA GLN A 191 3.52 11.69 4.69
C GLN A 191 3.41 10.29 4.13
N LEU A 192 2.24 9.68 4.28
CA LEU A 192 1.91 8.42 3.65
C LEU A 192 1.67 8.67 2.16
N VAL A 193 2.66 8.33 1.33
CA VAL A 193 2.69 8.62 -0.10
C VAL A 193 2.20 7.47 -0.97
N TRP A 194 2.14 6.23 -0.43
CA TRP A 194 1.66 5.06 -1.16
C TRP A 194 1.15 3.92 -0.27
N GLU A 195 0.19 3.14 -0.79
CA GLU A 195 -0.32 1.91 -0.20
C GLU A 195 -0.30 0.77 -1.21
N TRP A 196 0.32 -0.35 -0.84
CA TRP A 196 0.27 -1.61 -1.58
C TRP A 196 -0.72 -2.58 -0.94
N PRO A 197 -1.67 -3.13 -1.70
CA PRO A 197 -2.44 -4.29 -1.23
C PRO A 197 -1.55 -5.54 -1.20
N PHE A 198 -1.99 -6.56 -0.44
CA PHE A 198 -1.36 -7.87 -0.44
C PHE A 198 -1.18 -8.45 -1.85
N GLY A 199 -0.09 -9.19 -2.03
CA GLY A 199 0.29 -9.83 -3.29
C GLY A 199 0.84 -8.87 -4.34
N THR A 200 1.28 -7.67 -3.93
CA THR A 200 2.09 -6.79 -4.78
C THR A 200 3.45 -7.41 -4.95
N THR A 201 3.86 -7.63 -6.20
CA THR A 201 5.07 -8.38 -6.55
C THR A 201 6.33 -7.52 -6.44
N GLY A 202 7.51 -8.15 -6.33
CA GLY A 202 8.80 -7.46 -6.35
C GLY A 202 8.96 -6.42 -7.49
N PRO A 203 8.69 -6.77 -8.76
CA PRO A 203 8.75 -5.80 -9.86
C PRO A 203 7.80 -4.60 -9.68
N GLU A 204 6.59 -4.82 -9.14
CA GLU A 204 5.64 -3.73 -8.88
C GLU A 204 6.12 -2.83 -7.72
N VAL A 205 6.75 -3.42 -6.69
CA VAL A 205 7.40 -2.68 -5.59
C VAL A 205 8.54 -1.83 -6.15
N ALA A 206 9.44 -2.40 -6.95
CA ALA A 206 10.57 -1.69 -7.54
C ALA A 206 10.12 -0.54 -8.46
N ALA A 207 9.13 -0.79 -9.32
CA ALA A 207 8.56 0.22 -10.21
C ALA A 207 7.97 1.39 -9.42
N THR A 208 7.22 1.09 -8.36
CA THR A 208 6.62 2.11 -7.50
C THR A 208 7.68 2.92 -6.76
N LEU A 209 8.69 2.27 -6.15
CA LEU A 209 9.73 2.96 -5.39
C LEU A 209 10.56 3.90 -6.29
N ASN A 210 10.92 3.48 -7.51
CA ASN A 210 11.58 4.36 -8.48
C ASN A 210 10.69 5.56 -8.86
N GLN A 211 9.40 5.33 -9.12
CA GLN A 211 8.47 6.43 -9.40
C GLN A 211 8.38 7.42 -8.22
N LEU A 212 8.34 6.91 -6.98
CA LEU A 212 8.25 7.76 -5.80
C LEU A 212 9.53 8.56 -5.58
N MET A 213 10.72 8.01 -5.85
CA MET A 213 11.95 8.78 -5.85
C MET A 213 11.87 10.00 -6.77
N ASP A 214 11.43 9.82 -8.01
CA ASP A 214 11.35 10.92 -8.98
C ASP A 214 10.28 11.95 -8.64
N THR A 215 9.16 11.51 -8.04
CA THR A 215 8.00 12.38 -7.80
C THR A 215 7.99 13.04 -6.43
N VAL A 216 8.62 12.43 -5.43
CA VAL A 216 8.76 12.99 -4.07
C VAL A 216 10.08 13.76 -3.93
N TYR A 217 11.16 13.27 -4.54
CA TYR A 217 12.50 13.85 -4.46
C TYR A 217 13.09 14.13 -5.86
N PRO A 218 12.47 15.02 -6.66
CA PRO A 218 12.94 15.32 -7.99
C PRO A 218 14.37 15.88 -7.93
N THR A 219 15.27 15.27 -8.70
CA THR A 219 16.62 15.83 -8.92
C THR A 219 16.49 17.05 -9.82
N SER A 220 17.01 18.19 -9.35
CA SER A 220 17.00 19.49 -10.05
C SER A 220 17.98 19.54 -11.21
#